data_AF-A0A7Y0NPF1-F1
#
_entry.id   AF-A0A7Y0NPF1-F1
#
_cell.length_a   1.000
_cell.length_b   1.000
_cell.length_c   1.000
_cell.angle_alpha   90.00
_cell.angle_beta   90.00
_cell.angle_gamma   90.00
#
_symmetry.space_group_name_H-M   'P 1'
#
loop_
_entity.id
_entity.type
_entity.pdbx_description
1 polymer ?
#
loop_
_entity_poly.entity_id
_entity_poly.type
_entity_poly.pdbx_seq_one_letter_code
_entity_poly.pdbx_strand_id
1 'polypeptide(L)'
;MGKIENGINGGFTGTVGAVTGYYLVIRSKRRKSIKNKIGSADQKTCRSRFTMMQTFLSPIVGFIRIGFNLESKKRMMTAHNVAKSYNMLNAQNATGEIDYAAVRLSFGNLTGAEGVKLEHDDAGVHFSWTDNANGDYNRKHDQVMLMVYDVDNKTAIYETGGARRFKERESLEIPSFYKGRTFHTWIAFIADDRMGISASTYCGSFVF
;
A
#
# COMPACT_ATOMS: atom_id res chain seq x y z
N MET A 1 -0.90 34.37 -6.96
CA MET A 1 -1.13 35.82 -7.07
C MET A 1 -0.43 36.48 -5.90
N GLY A 2 0.28 37.60 -6.10
CA GLY A 2 0.91 38.32 -4.99
C GLY A 2 -0.08 39.25 -4.31
N LYS A 3 0.00 39.36 -2.99
CA LYS A 3 -0.83 40.22 -2.15
C LYS A 3 0.09 41.08 -1.30
N ILE A 4 -0.25 42.36 -1.22
CA ILE A 4 0.35 43.29 -0.25
C ILE A 4 -0.69 43.44 0.86
N GLU A 5 -0.32 43.03 2.06
CA GLU A 5 -1.16 43.22 3.25
C GLU A 5 -0.86 44.60 3.84
N ASN A 6 -1.84 45.26 4.46
CA ASN A 6 -1.67 46.54 5.17
C ASN A 6 -1.16 47.74 4.34
N GLY A 7 -1.57 47.83 3.07
CA GLY A 7 -1.26 48.98 2.21
C GLY A 7 0.20 49.05 1.79
N ILE A 8 0.67 50.21 1.33
CA ILE A 8 1.98 50.35 0.65
C ILE A 8 3.19 49.99 1.52
N ASN A 9 3.05 50.07 2.85
CA ASN A 9 4.12 49.78 3.81
C ASN A 9 4.04 48.38 4.43
N GLY A 10 3.08 47.54 4.03
CA GLY A 10 2.90 46.24 4.65
C GLY A 10 3.51 45.05 3.89
N GLY A 11 3.38 43.87 4.48
CA GLY A 11 4.10 42.67 4.06
C GLY A 11 3.69 42.15 2.68
N PHE A 12 4.68 41.77 1.88
CA PHE A 12 4.49 41.20 0.55
C PHE A 12 4.48 39.66 0.60
N THR A 13 3.38 39.06 0.14
CA THR A 13 3.20 37.60 0.14
C THR A 13 2.77 37.10 -1.23
N GLY A 14 3.47 36.13 -1.78
CA GLY A 14 3.15 35.48 -3.05
C GLY A 14 4.07 35.87 -4.20
N THR A 15 3.60 35.72 -5.44
CA THR A 15 4.42 35.93 -6.65
C THR A 15 3.82 37.00 -7.55
N VAL A 16 4.64 37.99 -7.92
CA VAL A 16 4.35 39.03 -8.91
C VAL A 16 5.49 39.07 -9.92
N GLY A 17 5.17 38.77 -11.19
CA GLY A 17 6.16 38.72 -12.26
C GLY A 17 7.33 37.77 -11.98
N ALA A 18 8.55 38.34 -11.97
CA ALA A 18 9.80 37.62 -11.74
C ALA A 18 10.20 37.51 -10.25
N VAL A 19 9.35 37.96 -9.32
CA VAL A 19 9.67 38.04 -7.90
C VAL A 19 8.65 37.24 -7.09
N THR A 20 9.15 36.46 -6.13
CA THR A 20 8.36 35.74 -5.15
C THR A 20 8.80 36.21 -3.78
N GLY A 21 7.87 36.57 -2.92
CA GLY A 21 8.17 36.98 -1.56
C GLY A 21 7.23 36.40 -0.52
N TYR A 22 7.72 36.40 0.70
CA TYR A 22 7.02 36.07 1.93
C TYR A 22 7.49 37.06 3.00
N TYR A 23 6.81 37.17 4.14
CA TYR A 23 6.94 38.31 5.08
C TYR A 23 8.38 38.70 5.50
N LEU A 24 9.36 37.80 5.37
CA LEU A 24 10.78 38.07 5.68
C LEU A 24 11.71 38.15 4.46
N VAL A 25 11.31 37.62 3.30
CA VAL A 25 12.23 37.40 2.18
C VAL A 25 11.55 37.71 0.86
N ILE A 26 12.17 38.59 0.08
CA ILE A 26 11.84 38.82 -1.33
C ILE A 26 12.96 38.21 -2.17
N ARG A 27 12.62 37.31 -3.08
CA ARG A 27 13.58 36.61 -3.93
C ARG A 27 13.14 36.59 -5.38
N SER A 28 14.11 36.47 -6.29
CA SER A 28 13.80 36.19 -7.69
C SER A 28 13.16 34.80 -7.81
N LYS A 29 12.23 34.71 -8.77
CA LYS A 29 11.60 33.46 -9.17
C LYS A 29 12.71 32.53 -9.68
N ARG A 30 12.79 31.33 -9.12
CA ARG A 30 13.78 30.33 -9.57
C ARG A 30 13.59 30.08 -11.07
N ARG A 31 14.64 30.30 -11.86
CA ARG A 31 14.66 29.90 -13.28
C ARG A 31 14.52 28.37 -13.34
N LYS A 32 13.65 27.87 -14.23
CA LYS A 32 13.52 26.42 -14.45
C LYS A 32 14.84 25.92 -15.04
N SER A 33 15.57 25.09 -14.31
CA SER A 33 16.80 24.47 -14.81
C SER A 33 16.46 23.44 -15.90
N ILE A 34 17.00 23.62 -17.11
CA ILE A 34 16.88 22.66 -18.23
C ILE A 34 17.48 21.30 -17.82
N LYS A 35 18.58 21.31 -17.05
CA LYS A 35 19.25 20.10 -16.53
C LYS A 35 18.35 19.27 -15.60
N ASN A 36 17.56 19.93 -14.73
CA ASN A 36 16.58 19.24 -13.87
C ASN A 36 15.38 18.67 -14.64
N LYS A 37 15.13 19.15 -15.88
CA LYS A 37 14.01 18.72 -16.70
C LYS A 37 14.28 17.36 -17.38
N ILE A 38 15.53 17.09 -17.74
CA ILE A 38 15.94 15.84 -18.41
C ILE A 38 16.21 14.72 -17.39
N GLY A 39 16.81 15.06 -16.24
CA GLY A 39 17.13 14.15 -15.14
C GLY A 39 18.28 13.18 -15.46
N SER A 40 19.13 12.88 -14.46
CA SER A 40 20.20 11.87 -14.57
C SER A 40 19.62 10.47 -14.79
N ALA A 41 20.42 9.52 -15.30
CA ALA A 41 20.05 8.10 -15.38
C ALA A 41 19.57 7.57 -14.02
N ASP A 42 20.30 7.84 -12.94
CA ASP A 42 19.92 7.43 -11.59
C ASP A 42 18.58 8.05 -11.15
N GLN A 43 18.35 9.31 -11.51
CA GLN A 43 17.08 9.97 -11.20
C GLN A 43 15.91 9.34 -11.97
N LYS A 44 16.14 8.91 -13.21
CA LYS A 44 15.13 8.18 -14.00
C LYS A 44 14.85 6.81 -13.39
N THR A 45 15.87 6.08 -12.94
CA THR A 45 15.72 4.80 -12.23
C THR A 45 14.91 4.96 -10.95
N CYS A 46 15.25 5.94 -10.10
CA CYS A 46 14.49 6.23 -8.88
C CYS A 46 13.03 6.60 -9.18
N ARG A 47 12.78 7.42 -10.22
CA ARG A 47 11.41 7.76 -10.66
C ARG A 47 10.65 6.52 -11.15
N SER A 48 11.30 5.66 -11.94
CA SER A 48 10.71 4.42 -12.44
C SER A 48 10.28 3.51 -11.29
N ARG A 49 11.18 3.27 -10.32
CA ARG A 49 10.92 2.49 -9.10
C ARG A 49 9.75 3.04 -8.31
N PHE A 50 9.71 4.36 -8.12
CA PHE A 50 8.62 5.03 -7.40
C PHE A 50 7.28 4.92 -8.13
N THR A 51 7.28 5.05 -9.45
CA THR A 51 6.09 4.90 -10.29
C THR A 51 5.58 3.47 -10.25
N MET A 52 6.45 2.47 -10.37
CA MET A 52 6.07 1.07 -10.34
C MET A 52 5.37 0.70 -9.02
N MET A 53 5.96 1.07 -7.88
CA MET A 53 5.32 0.85 -6.57
C MET A 53 4.03 1.66 -6.42
N GLN A 54 3.95 2.87 -6.98
CA GLN A 54 2.72 3.66 -6.96
C GLN A 54 1.60 2.96 -7.71
N THR A 55 1.89 2.44 -8.89
CA THR A 55 0.94 1.73 -9.74
C THR A 55 0.48 0.44 -9.08
N PHE A 56 1.40 -0.29 -8.44
CA PHE A 56 1.06 -1.49 -7.67
C PHE A 56 0.11 -1.21 -6.49
N LEU A 57 0.39 -0.17 -5.70
CA LEU A 57 -0.41 0.14 -4.51
C LEU A 57 -1.73 0.87 -4.81
N SER A 58 -1.86 1.51 -5.98
CA SER A 58 -3.03 2.30 -6.35
C SER A 58 -4.38 1.56 -6.27
N PRO A 59 -4.54 0.34 -6.84
CA PRO A 59 -5.82 -0.39 -6.77
C PRO A 59 -6.13 -0.91 -5.36
N ILE A 60 -5.14 -0.99 -4.46
CA ILE A 60 -5.28 -1.61 -3.14
C ILE A 60 -5.24 -0.61 -1.99
N VAL A 61 -5.45 0.68 -2.27
CA VAL A 61 -5.42 1.75 -1.26
C VAL A 61 -6.38 1.47 -0.10
N GLY A 62 -7.56 0.90 -0.36
CA GLY A 62 -8.52 0.53 0.68
C GLY A 62 -7.96 -0.49 1.67
N PHE A 63 -7.38 -1.57 1.13
CA PHE A 63 -6.71 -2.60 1.93
C PHE A 63 -5.52 -2.03 2.73
N ILE A 64 -4.65 -1.25 2.07
CA ILE A 64 -3.47 -0.64 2.70
C ILE A 64 -3.85 0.32 3.82
N ARG A 65 -4.94 1.08 3.67
CA ARG A 65 -5.43 1.98 4.72
C ARG A 65 -5.76 1.24 6.01
N ILE A 66 -6.32 0.04 5.89
CA ILE A 66 -6.59 -0.82 7.04
C ILE A 66 -5.27 -1.46 7.50
N GLY A 67 -4.58 -2.18 6.63
CA GLY A 67 -3.38 -2.96 6.95
C GLY A 67 -2.21 -2.17 7.55
N PHE A 68 -2.05 -0.90 7.20
CA PHE A 68 -1.01 -0.01 7.73
C PHE A 68 -1.53 1.06 8.69
N ASN A 69 -2.78 0.97 9.16
CA ASN A 69 -3.39 1.98 10.04
C ASN A 69 -2.57 2.22 11.32
N LEU A 70 -2.14 1.14 11.98
CA LEU A 70 -1.38 1.23 13.24
C LEU A 70 -0.03 1.91 13.03
N GLU A 71 0.68 1.55 11.96
CA GLU A 71 1.99 2.14 11.65
C GLU A 71 1.87 3.58 11.13
N SER A 72 0.79 3.89 10.41
CA SER A 72 0.42 5.24 9.97
C SER A 72 0.33 6.21 11.15
N LYS A 73 -0.38 5.82 12.21
CA LYS A 73 -0.50 6.61 13.44
C LYS A 73 0.85 6.81 14.13
N LYS A 74 1.66 5.75 14.23
CA LYS A 74 2.99 5.81 14.86
C LYS A 74 3.96 6.75 14.14
N ARG A 75 3.96 6.74 12.79
CA ARG A 75 4.88 7.56 11.98
C ARG A 75 4.33 8.94 11.63
N MET A 76 3.10 9.26 12.01
CA MET A 76 2.39 10.49 11.61
C MET A 76 2.42 10.72 10.08
N MET A 77 2.22 9.63 9.32
CA MET A 77 2.19 9.63 7.85
C MET A 77 0.96 8.88 7.38
N THR A 78 0.48 9.13 6.15
CA THR A 78 -0.62 8.35 5.59
C THR A 78 -0.24 6.88 5.43
N ALA A 79 -1.18 5.95 5.68
CA ALA A 79 -0.96 4.52 5.56
C ALA A 79 -0.37 4.11 4.20
N HIS A 80 -0.83 4.74 3.12
CA HIS A 80 -0.29 4.53 1.77
C HIS A 80 1.20 4.91 1.67
N ASN A 81 1.62 6.04 2.26
CA ASN A 81 3.02 6.45 2.21
C ASN A 81 3.91 5.57 3.08
N VAL A 82 3.41 5.09 4.21
CA VAL A 82 4.12 4.13 5.06
C VAL A 82 4.32 2.81 4.32
N ALA A 83 3.26 2.25 3.73
CA ALA A 83 3.33 1.03 2.94
C ALA A 83 4.29 1.17 1.76
N LYS A 84 4.20 2.29 1.02
CA LYS A 84 5.10 2.59 -0.09
C LYS A 84 6.56 2.65 0.34
N SER A 85 6.84 3.37 1.43
CA SER A 85 8.20 3.47 1.97
C SER A 85 8.75 2.11 2.35
N TYR A 86 7.95 1.29 3.05
CA TYR A 86 8.36 -0.07 3.44
C TYR A 86 8.63 -0.96 2.22
N ASN A 87 7.72 -1.01 1.25
CA ASN A 87 7.85 -1.90 0.09
C ASN A 87 8.94 -1.45 -0.89
N MET A 88 9.20 -0.14 -1.03
CA MET A 88 10.32 0.33 -1.86
C MET A 88 11.68 -0.08 -1.29
N LEU A 89 11.78 -0.25 0.04
CA LEU A 89 13.01 -0.66 0.71
C LEU A 89 13.19 -2.18 0.74
N ASN A 90 12.10 -2.94 0.91
CA ASN A 90 12.18 -4.39 1.17
C ASN A 90 11.74 -5.26 -0.01
N ALA A 91 10.90 -4.75 -0.91
CA ALA A 91 10.23 -5.54 -1.94
C ALA A 91 10.52 -5.06 -3.36
N GLN A 92 11.62 -4.33 -3.55
CA GLN A 92 12.13 -3.96 -4.86
C GLN A 92 13.58 -4.41 -5.03
N ASN A 93 13.84 -5.13 -6.11
CA ASN A 93 15.18 -5.58 -6.46
C ASN A 93 16.01 -4.42 -7.08
N ALA A 94 17.27 -4.71 -7.43
CA ALA A 94 18.18 -3.72 -8.02
C ALA A 94 17.73 -3.24 -9.42
N THR A 95 17.00 -4.06 -10.17
CA THR A 95 16.43 -3.71 -11.48
C THR A 95 15.16 -2.85 -11.36
N GLY A 96 14.58 -2.77 -10.15
CA GLY A 96 13.42 -1.96 -9.84
C GLY A 96 12.09 -2.68 -9.99
N GLU A 97 12.12 -3.98 -10.27
CA GLU A 97 10.96 -4.86 -10.28
C GLU A 97 10.50 -5.17 -8.86
N ILE A 98 9.22 -5.51 -8.72
CA ILE A 98 8.61 -5.83 -7.44
C ILE A 98 8.80 -7.32 -7.16
N ASP A 99 9.43 -7.64 -6.04
CA ASP A 99 9.42 -8.99 -5.49
C ASP A 99 8.15 -9.18 -4.67
N TYR A 100 7.13 -9.81 -5.28
CA TYR A 100 5.82 -10.03 -4.66
C TYR A 100 5.88 -10.85 -3.37
N ALA A 101 6.85 -11.75 -3.23
CA ALA A 101 7.00 -12.55 -2.00
C ALA A 101 7.47 -11.69 -0.82
N ALA A 102 8.26 -10.65 -1.08
CA ALA A 102 8.73 -9.70 -0.09
C ALA A 102 7.75 -8.54 0.16
N VAL A 103 6.71 -8.38 -0.67
CA VAL A 103 5.70 -7.32 -0.51
C VAL A 103 4.91 -7.52 0.76
N ARG A 104 4.72 -6.42 1.49
CA ARG A 104 3.90 -6.35 2.69
C ARG A 104 2.72 -5.40 2.49
N LEU A 105 1.51 -5.93 2.66
CA LEU A 105 0.24 -5.21 2.52
C LEU A 105 -0.36 -4.79 3.87
N SER A 106 0.04 -5.47 4.96
CA SER A 106 -0.30 -5.07 6.32
C SER A 106 0.89 -5.20 7.26
N PHE A 107 0.94 -4.35 8.27
CA PHE A 107 2.04 -4.28 9.22
C PHE A 107 1.53 -4.06 10.64
N GLY A 108 1.87 -4.99 11.52
CA GLY A 108 1.55 -4.93 12.94
C GLY A 108 2.11 -6.14 13.69
N ASN A 109 1.69 -6.26 14.96
CA ASN A 109 2.27 -7.18 15.93
C ASN A 109 1.42 -8.43 16.18
N LEU A 110 0.26 -8.54 15.55
CA LEU A 110 -0.57 -9.73 15.66
C LEU A 110 0.11 -10.90 14.92
N THR A 111 -0.03 -12.11 15.45
CA THR A 111 0.49 -13.31 14.77
C THR A 111 -0.17 -13.47 13.42
N GLY A 112 0.62 -13.67 12.37
CA GLY A 112 0.14 -13.90 11.01
C GLY A 112 -0.49 -15.28 10.83
N ALA A 113 -0.94 -15.55 9.61
CA ALA A 113 -1.45 -16.85 9.23
C ALA A 113 -0.31 -17.87 9.10
N GLU A 114 -0.56 -19.09 9.57
CA GLU A 114 0.34 -20.23 9.52
C GLU A 114 -0.33 -21.38 8.77
N GLY A 115 0.48 -22.24 8.14
CA GLY A 115 -0.02 -23.43 7.44
C GLY A 115 -0.99 -23.12 6.29
N VAL A 116 -0.83 -21.95 5.65
CA VAL A 116 -1.79 -21.46 4.66
C VAL A 116 -1.77 -22.36 3.42
N LYS A 117 -2.94 -22.83 2.98
CA LYS A 117 -3.13 -23.55 1.72
C LYS A 117 -4.10 -22.80 0.83
N LEU A 118 -3.79 -22.79 -0.45
CA LEU A 118 -4.61 -22.23 -1.50
C LEU A 118 -5.19 -23.35 -2.37
N GLU A 119 -6.49 -23.30 -2.57
CA GLU A 119 -7.21 -24.07 -3.57
C GLU A 119 -8.01 -23.08 -4.42
N HIS A 120 -8.21 -23.36 -5.70
CA HIS A 120 -9.04 -22.51 -6.56
C HIS A 120 -9.95 -23.36 -7.43
N ASP A 121 -11.11 -22.80 -7.77
CA ASP A 121 -12.11 -23.41 -8.63
C ASP A 121 -12.65 -22.38 -9.63
N ASP A 122 -13.77 -22.67 -10.29
CA ASP A 122 -14.40 -21.76 -11.25
C ASP A 122 -15.09 -20.54 -10.60
N ALA A 123 -15.32 -20.54 -9.29
CA ALA A 123 -15.99 -19.48 -8.54
C ALA A 123 -14.99 -18.52 -7.88
N GLY A 124 -13.79 -18.99 -7.54
CA GLY A 124 -12.76 -18.14 -6.99
C GLY A 124 -11.60 -18.90 -6.37
N VAL A 125 -11.04 -18.30 -5.31
CA VAL A 125 -9.93 -18.86 -4.56
C VAL A 125 -10.33 -19.10 -3.11
N HIS A 126 -9.95 -20.25 -2.57
CA HIS A 126 -10.22 -20.70 -1.22
C HIS A 126 -8.92 -20.72 -0.43
N PHE A 127 -8.91 -19.97 0.66
CA PHE A 127 -7.82 -19.95 1.62
C PHE A 127 -8.19 -20.84 2.78
N SER A 128 -7.27 -21.69 3.21
CA SER A 128 -7.34 -22.38 4.50
C SER A 128 -6.07 -22.12 5.29
N TRP A 129 -6.17 -22.06 6.62
CA TRP A 129 -5.05 -21.77 7.52
C TRP A 129 -5.20 -22.55 8.83
N THR A 130 -4.11 -22.73 9.55
CA THR A 130 -4.13 -23.36 10.88
C THR A 130 -4.50 -22.34 11.95
N ASP A 131 -5.45 -22.67 12.83
CA ASP A 131 -5.71 -21.84 14.01
C ASP A 131 -4.51 -21.86 14.98
N ASN A 132 -3.78 -20.76 15.01
CA ASN A 132 -2.68 -20.48 15.93
C ASN A 132 -3.06 -19.47 17.02
N ALA A 133 -4.35 -19.35 17.35
CA ALA A 133 -4.80 -18.53 18.49
C ALA A 133 -4.30 -19.06 19.84
N ASN A 134 -3.81 -20.31 19.91
CA ASN A 134 -3.23 -20.92 21.12
C ASN A 134 -4.14 -20.81 22.36
N GLY A 135 -5.47 -20.84 22.16
CA GLY A 135 -6.45 -20.75 23.25
C GLY A 135 -6.87 -19.32 23.64
N ASP A 136 -6.28 -18.27 23.06
CA ASP A 136 -6.71 -16.89 23.28
C ASP A 136 -8.07 -16.63 22.61
N TYR A 137 -9.08 -16.34 23.44
CA TYR A 137 -10.45 -16.09 22.97
C TYR A 137 -10.53 -14.92 21.99
N ASN A 138 -9.82 -13.82 22.24
CA ASN A 138 -9.90 -12.64 21.39
C ASN A 138 -9.30 -12.92 20.02
N ARG A 139 -8.20 -13.66 19.98
CA ARG A 139 -7.53 -14.03 18.72
C ARG A 139 -8.32 -14.98 17.85
N LYS A 140 -9.13 -15.87 18.44
CA LYS A 140 -10.05 -16.74 17.69
C LYS A 140 -11.03 -15.92 16.85
N HIS A 141 -11.41 -14.74 17.36
CA HIS A 141 -12.36 -13.84 16.69
C HIS A 141 -11.69 -12.81 15.77
N ASP A 142 -10.37 -12.83 15.58
CA ASP A 142 -9.73 -12.02 14.55
C ASP A 142 -10.38 -12.28 13.19
N GLN A 143 -10.58 -11.26 12.38
CA GLN A 143 -11.10 -11.40 11.02
C GLN A 143 -9.96 -11.56 10.04
N VAL A 144 -10.12 -12.46 9.06
CA VAL A 144 -9.18 -12.59 7.96
C VAL A 144 -9.33 -11.43 6.98
N MET A 145 -8.20 -10.98 6.45
CA MET A 145 -8.10 -10.07 5.32
C MET A 145 -7.41 -10.81 4.17
N LEU A 146 -8.07 -10.86 3.02
CA LEU A 146 -7.60 -11.55 1.83
C LEU A 146 -7.38 -10.56 0.71
N MET A 147 -6.31 -10.77 -0.07
CA MET A 147 -6.01 -9.96 -1.24
C MET A 147 -5.59 -10.86 -2.39
N VAL A 148 -6.13 -10.57 -3.57
CA VAL A 148 -5.77 -11.18 -4.83
C VAL A 148 -5.47 -10.06 -5.84
N TYR A 149 -4.29 -10.11 -6.47
CA TYR A 149 -3.78 -9.05 -7.35
C TYR A 149 -3.46 -9.58 -8.75
N ASP A 150 -4.03 -8.94 -9.78
CA ASP A 150 -3.76 -9.18 -11.20
C ASP A 150 -2.58 -8.28 -11.63
N VAL A 151 -1.45 -8.91 -11.97
CA VAL A 151 -0.22 -8.19 -12.34
C VAL A 151 -0.34 -7.50 -13.70
N ASP A 152 -1.01 -8.14 -14.65
CA ASP A 152 -1.09 -7.67 -16.02
C ASP A 152 -2.01 -6.46 -16.13
N ASN A 153 -3.17 -6.53 -15.47
CA ASN A 153 -4.19 -5.48 -15.53
C ASN A 153 -4.10 -4.47 -14.38
N LYS A 154 -3.22 -4.73 -13.39
CA LYS A 154 -3.02 -3.88 -12.21
C LYS A 154 -4.34 -3.65 -11.45
N THR A 155 -5.14 -4.70 -11.35
CA THR A 155 -6.41 -4.74 -10.63
C THR A 155 -6.31 -5.65 -9.42
N ALA A 156 -7.19 -5.47 -8.46
CA ALA A 156 -7.18 -6.25 -7.24
C ALA A 156 -8.59 -6.52 -6.73
N ILE A 157 -8.76 -7.69 -6.11
CA ILE A 157 -9.97 -8.09 -5.41
C ILE A 157 -9.55 -8.42 -3.99
N TYR A 158 -10.26 -7.89 -3.00
CA TYR A 158 -9.90 -8.11 -1.60
C TYR A 158 -11.10 -8.08 -0.68
N GLU A 159 -10.96 -8.79 0.43
CA GLU A 159 -11.86 -8.78 1.57
C GLU A 159 -11.06 -8.33 2.80
N THR A 160 -11.63 -7.46 3.62
CA THR A 160 -10.97 -6.91 4.82
C THR A 160 -11.69 -7.21 6.12
N GLY A 161 -12.89 -7.81 6.03
CA GLY A 161 -13.68 -8.25 7.17
C GLY A 161 -14.26 -9.64 6.94
N GLY A 162 -13.42 -10.59 6.54
CA GLY A 162 -13.85 -11.97 6.25
C GLY A 162 -14.15 -12.78 7.51
N ALA A 163 -14.10 -14.10 7.35
CA ALA A 163 -14.33 -15.09 8.38
C ALA A 163 -13.42 -14.89 9.59
N ARG A 164 -13.94 -15.35 10.71
CA ARG A 164 -13.21 -15.40 11.99
C ARG A 164 -12.08 -16.42 11.89
N ARG A 165 -10.96 -16.16 12.56
CA ARG A 165 -9.76 -17.01 12.56
C ARG A 165 -10.06 -18.47 12.88
N PHE A 166 -10.96 -18.73 13.83
CA PHE A 166 -11.37 -20.09 14.22
C PHE A 166 -12.12 -20.87 13.12
N LYS A 167 -12.58 -20.20 12.06
CA LYS A 167 -13.24 -20.88 10.93
C LYS A 167 -12.25 -21.60 10.02
N GLU A 168 -10.96 -21.26 10.09
CA GLU A 168 -9.86 -21.90 9.36
C GLU A 168 -9.97 -21.90 7.83
N ARG A 169 -11.00 -21.25 7.27
CA ARG A 169 -11.25 -21.16 5.84
C ARG A 169 -12.02 -19.89 5.49
N GLU A 170 -11.69 -19.31 4.35
CA GLU A 170 -12.45 -18.22 3.72
C GLU A 170 -12.26 -18.30 2.19
N SER A 171 -13.26 -17.86 1.44
CA SER A 171 -13.22 -17.84 -0.02
C SER A 171 -13.34 -16.42 -0.54
N LEU A 172 -12.58 -16.12 -1.59
CA LEU A 172 -12.72 -14.87 -2.33
C LEU A 172 -13.23 -15.19 -3.72
N GLU A 173 -14.43 -14.68 -4.03
CA GLU A 173 -15.04 -14.83 -5.35
C GLU A 173 -14.26 -14.02 -6.39
N ILE A 174 -13.96 -14.65 -7.51
CA ILE A 174 -13.30 -14.00 -8.65
C ILE A 174 -14.25 -14.12 -9.85
N PRO A 175 -14.71 -12.99 -10.42
CA PRO A 175 -15.59 -13.03 -11.58
C PRO A 175 -14.97 -13.80 -12.76
N SER A 176 -15.78 -14.60 -13.45
CA SER A 176 -15.33 -15.47 -14.55
C SER A 176 -14.64 -14.77 -15.73
N PHE A 177 -14.81 -13.45 -15.88
CA PHE A 177 -14.09 -12.67 -16.90
C PHE A 177 -12.58 -12.56 -16.64
N TYR A 178 -12.12 -12.90 -15.43
CA TYR A 178 -10.71 -12.95 -15.06
C TYR A 178 -10.05 -14.31 -15.36
N LYS A 179 -10.76 -15.29 -15.94
CA LYS A 179 -10.18 -16.58 -16.32
C LYS A 179 -8.99 -16.44 -17.27
N GLY A 180 -8.00 -17.31 -17.11
CA GLY A 180 -6.72 -17.32 -17.80
C GLY A 180 -5.68 -16.33 -17.24
N ARG A 181 -5.97 -15.61 -16.16
CA ARG A 181 -5.07 -14.57 -15.62
C ARG A 181 -4.30 -15.06 -14.40
N THR A 182 -3.09 -14.52 -14.27
CA THR A 182 -2.22 -14.83 -13.13
C THR A 182 -2.50 -13.89 -11.98
N PHE A 183 -2.79 -14.47 -10.82
CA PHE A 183 -3.07 -13.74 -9.60
C PHE A 183 -2.02 -14.05 -8.53
N HIS A 184 -1.60 -13.00 -7.83
CA HIS A 184 -0.80 -13.10 -6.61
C HIS A 184 -1.68 -12.91 -5.39
N THR A 185 -1.39 -13.65 -4.31
CA THR A 185 -2.28 -13.72 -3.14
C THR A 185 -1.58 -13.38 -1.84
N TRP A 186 -2.30 -12.71 -0.96
CA TRP A 186 -1.86 -12.42 0.41
C TRP A 186 -2.98 -12.63 1.41
N ILE A 187 -2.59 -13.01 2.63
CA ILE A 187 -3.47 -13.17 3.78
C ILE A 187 -2.94 -12.35 4.96
N ALA A 188 -3.83 -11.79 5.75
CA ALA A 188 -3.54 -11.13 7.01
C ALA A 188 -4.71 -11.29 7.98
N PHE A 189 -4.52 -10.88 9.22
CA PHE A 189 -5.57 -10.82 10.23
C PHE A 189 -5.69 -9.42 10.82
N ILE A 190 -6.92 -9.05 11.15
CA ILE A 190 -7.25 -7.86 11.92
C ILE A 190 -8.04 -8.31 13.16
N ALA A 191 -7.66 -7.78 14.32
CA ALA A 191 -8.36 -8.05 15.57
C ALA A 191 -9.82 -7.58 15.48
N ASP A 192 -10.73 -8.24 16.18
CA ASP A 192 -12.16 -7.89 16.18
C ASP A 192 -12.39 -6.44 16.64
N ASP A 193 -11.62 -5.98 17.63
CA ASP A 193 -11.60 -4.60 18.12
C ASP A 193 -10.90 -3.61 17.18
N ARG A 194 -10.29 -4.10 16.09
CA ARG A 194 -9.48 -3.37 15.11
C ARG A 194 -8.27 -2.64 15.70
N MET A 195 -7.84 -3.01 16.90
CA MET A 195 -6.66 -2.45 17.58
C MET A 195 -5.38 -3.23 17.27
N GLY A 196 -5.50 -4.47 16.80
CA GLY A 196 -4.40 -5.32 16.35
C GLY A 196 -4.48 -5.66 14.86
N ILE A 197 -3.33 -5.72 14.18
CA ILE A 197 -3.22 -6.15 12.78
C ILE A 197 -1.98 -7.03 12.64
N SER A 198 -2.04 -8.07 11.82
CA SER A 198 -0.89 -8.93 11.53
C SER A 198 -0.05 -8.38 10.38
N ALA A 199 1.18 -8.86 10.32
CA ALA A 199 1.91 -8.90 9.07
C ALA A 199 1.10 -9.63 7.99
N SER A 200 1.11 -9.14 6.75
CA SER A 200 0.59 -9.92 5.63
C SER A 200 1.58 -11.01 5.24
N THR A 201 1.08 -12.20 4.94
CA THR A 201 1.84 -13.32 4.41
C THR A 201 1.51 -13.49 2.94
N TYR A 202 2.54 -13.63 2.09
CA TYR A 202 2.35 -14.01 0.69
C TYR A 202 2.02 -15.49 0.59
N CYS A 203 0.95 -15.84 -0.12
CA CYS A 203 0.46 -17.21 -0.20
C CYS A 203 0.82 -17.90 -1.52
N GLY A 204 1.42 -17.18 -2.47
CA GLY A 204 1.76 -17.70 -3.79
C GLY A 204 0.95 -17.06 -4.91
N SER A 205 1.15 -17.59 -6.11
CA SER A 205 0.40 -17.21 -7.30
C SER A 205 -0.31 -18.41 -7.91
N PHE A 206 -1.40 -18.15 -8.62
CA PHE A 206 -2.17 -19.14 -9.35
C PHE A 206 -2.74 -18.54 -10.64
N VAL A 207 -3.16 -19.38 -11.56
CA VAL A 207 -3.89 -18.98 -12.78
C VAL A 207 -5.36 -19.32 -12.55
N PHE A 208 -6.22 -18.31 -12.57
CA PHE A 208 -7.67 -18.48 -12.42
C PHE A 208 -8.31 -18.99 -13.72
#